data_AF-A0A6V8L4H1-F1
#
_entry.id   AF-A0A6V8L4H1-F1
#
_cell.length_a   1.000
_cell.length_b   1.000
_cell.length_c   1.000
_cell.angle_alpha   90.00
_cell.angle_beta   90.00
_cell.angle_gamma   90.00
#
_symmetry.space_group_name_H-M   'P 1'
#
loop_
_entity.id
_entity.type
_entity.pdbx_description
1 polymer ?
#
loop_
_entity_poly.entity_id
_entity_poly.type
_entity_poly.pdbx_seq_one_letter_code
_entity_poly.pdbx_strand_id
1 'polypeptide(L)'
;MWFATPISRTDRPRDELAIKLALALTTPGVDVRAVVQTQRTATMRALQEYTRLKTREAEPGDMPWRLVLDAMIFQAEAEIRWLDHCETSLVRYTPPPAKAPDPAPYEQQQEVKS
;
A
#
# COMPACT_ATOMS: atom_id res chain seq x y z
N MET A 1 16.37 28.28 -11.00
CA MET A 1 17.02 27.79 -9.77
C MET A 1 16.16 26.67 -9.22
N TRP A 2 16.70 25.44 -9.08
CA TRP A 2 15.93 24.26 -8.66
C TRP A 2 15.18 24.47 -7.34
N PHE A 3 15.80 25.14 -6.37
CA PHE A 3 15.20 25.45 -5.06
C PHE A 3 13.90 26.29 -5.11
N ALA A 4 13.67 27.03 -6.19
CA ALA A 4 12.47 27.85 -6.36
C ALA A 4 11.41 27.17 -7.25
N THR A 5 11.72 26.02 -7.84
CA THR A 5 10.80 25.29 -8.72
C THR A 5 10.02 24.27 -7.88
N PRO A 6 8.69 24.37 -7.80
CA PRO A 6 7.89 23.41 -7.04
C PRO A 6 7.94 22.02 -7.68
N ILE A 7 7.92 20.98 -6.85
CA ILE A 7 7.77 19.60 -7.30
C ILE A 7 6.28 19.33 -7.54
N SER A 8 5.91 18.97 -8.77
CA SER A 8 4.51 18.69 -9.11
C SER A 8 4.07 17.33 -8.58
N ARG A 9 2.78 17.20 -8.24
CA ARG A 9 2.22 15.93 -7.73
C ARG A 9 2.28 14.80 -8.76
N THR A 10 2.26 15.13 -10.05
CA THR A 10 2.40 14.19 -11.17
C THR A 10 3.79 13.57 -11.27
N ASP A 11 4.79 14.24 -10.70
CA ASP A 11 6.19 13.81 -10.78
C ASP A 11 6.55 12.87 -9.61
N ARG A 12 5.63 12.70 -8.65
CA ARG A 12 5.82 11.79 -7.52
C ARG A 12 5.58 10.34 -7.99
N PRO A 13 6.43 9.37 -7.62
CA PRO A 13 6.19 7.97 -7.94
C PRO A 13 4.83 7.51 -7.42
N ARG A 14 4.19 6.58 -8.15
CA ARG A 14 2.90 6.00 -7.77
C ARG A 14 3.01 5.36 -6.39
N ASP A 15 1.93 5.44 -5.63
CA ASP A 15 1.84 4.76 -4.33
C ASP A 15 1.67 3.25 -4.56
N GLU A 16 2.78 2.52 -4.43
CA GLU A 16 2.83 1.07 -4.65
C GLU A 16 1.97 0.31 -3.62
N LEU A 17 1.86 0.81 -2.39
CA LEU A 17 1.07 0.17 -1.34
C LEU A 17 -0.42 0.28 -1.64
N ALA A 18 -0.89 1.44 -2.10
CA ALA A 18 -2.28 1.61 -2.55
C ALA A 18 -2.63 0.65 -3.69
N ILE A 19 -1.74 0.51 -4.68
CA ILE A 19 -1.91 -0.44 -5.79
C ILE A 19 -1.94 -1.88 -5.27
N LYS A 20 -1.01 -2.24 -4.38
CA LYS A 20 -0.94 -3.57 -3.77
C LYS A 20 -2.24 -3.93 -3.02
N LEU A 21 -2.81 -3.00 -2.24
CA LEU A 21 -4.07 -3.25 -1.53
C LEU A 21 -5.26 -3.36 -2.50
N ALA A 22 -5.31 -2.54 -3.55
CA ALA A 22 -6.34 -2.64 -4.57
C ALA A 22 -6.31 -4.00 -5.30
N LEU A 23 -5.11 -4.51 -5.61
CA LEU A 23 -4.94 -5.83 -6.20
C LEU A 23 -5.28 -6.96 -5.22
N ALA A 24 -4.88 -6.85 -3.96
CA ALA A 24 -5.22 -7.82 -2.92
C ALA A 24 -6.75 -7.97 -2.76
N LEU A 25 -7.51 -6.88 -2.89
CA LEU A 25 -8.98 -6.88 -2.83
C LEU A 25 -9.66 -7.66 -3.97
N THR A 26 -9.02 -7.75 -5.14
CA THR A 26 -9.59 -8.40 -6.32
C THR A 26 -9.01 -9.79 -6.59
N THR A 27 -8.02 -10.21 -5.80
CA THR A 27 -7.33 -11.49 -5.99
C THR A 27 -7.94 -12.58 -5.12
N PRO A 28 -8.53 -13.65 -5.70
CA PRO A 28 -9.06 -14.77 -4.93
C PRO A 28 -7.99 -15.43 -4.05
N GLY A 29 -8.35 -15.76 -2.81
CA GLY A 29 -7.47 -16.44 -1.85
C GLY A 29 -6.46 -15.53 -1.13
N VAL A 30 -6.39 -14.24 -1.46
CA VAL A 30 -5.56 -13.27 -0.71
C VAL A 30 -6.33 -12.73 0.49
N ASP A 31 -5.77 -12.91 1.69
CA ASP A 31 -6.28 -12.24 2.89
C ASP A 31 -5.76 -10.81 2.98
N VAL A 32 -6.57 -9.86 2.50
CA VAL A 32 -6.25 -8.43 2.55
C VAL A 32 -6.02 -7.92 3.98
N ARG A 33 -6.67 -8.48 5.01
CA ARG A 33 -6.44 -8.07 6.39
C ARG A 33 -5.03 -8.47 6.84
N ALA A 34 -4.58 -9.68 6.50
CA ALA A 34 -3.21 -10.11 6.77
C ALA A 34 -2.18 -9.22 6.04
N VAL A 35 -2.47 -8.79 4.81
CA VAL A 35 -1.60 -7.86 4.07
C VAL A 35 -1.47 -6.52 4.80
N VAL A 36 -2.58 -5.95 5.24
CA VAL A 36 -2.60 -4.68 5.99
C VAL A 36 -1.84 -4.81 7.32
N GLN A 37 -2.05 -5.88 8.08
CA GLN A 37 -1.33 -6.10 9.35
C GLN A 37 0.17 -6.30 9.15
N THR A 38 0.55 -7.00 8.08
CA THR A 38 1.96 -7.17 7.71
C THR A 38 2.61 -5.83 7.39
N GLN A 39 1.92 -4.99 6.59
CA GLN A 39 2.41 -3.66 6.27
C GLN A 39 2.53 -2.81 7.54
N ARG A 40 1.46 -2.72 8.35
CA ARG A 40 1.43 -1.96 9.61
C ARG A 40 2.62 -2.30 10.51
N THR A 41 2.91 -3.60 10.68
CA THR A 41 4.03 -4.06 11.49
C THR A 41 5.37 -3.56 10.94
N ALA A 42 5.56 -3.58 9.62
CA ALA A 42 6.76 -3.05 8.98
C ALA A 42 6.87 -1.53 9.16
N THR A 43 5.79 -0.79 8.96
CA THR A 43 5.74 0.68 9.11
C THR A 43 6.04 1.10 10.55
N MET A 44 5.49 0.40 11.55
CA MET A 44 5.76 0.67 12.96
C MET A 44 7.24 0.45 13.33
N ARG A 45 7.86 -0.61 12.79
CA ARG A 45 9.30 -0.86 12.99
C ARG A 45 10.15 0.26 12.38
N ALA A 46 9.80 0.71 11.18
CA ALA A 46 10.48 1.83 10.52
C ALA A 46 10.34 3.12 11.34
N LEU A 47 9.14 3.44 11.82
CA LEU A 47 8.88 4.61 12.68
C LEU A 47 9.72 4.60 13.96
N GLN A 48 9.80 3.45 14.64
CA GLN A 48 10.64 3.28 15.83
C GLN A 48 12.12 3.50 15.52
N GLU A 49 12.60 2.97 14.39
CA GLU A 49 13.99 3.15 13.97
C GLU A 49 14.31 4.62 13.66
N TYR A 50 13.46 5.31 12.90
CA TYR A 50 13.66 6.73 12.61
C TYR A 50 13.64 7.60 13.86
N THR A 51 12.74 7.31 14.81
CA THR A 51 12.67 8.01 16.10
C THR A 51 13.94 7.78 16.93
N ARG A 52 14.47 6.55 16.92
CA ARG A 52 15.73 6.21 17.60
C ARG A 52 16.92 6.93 16.99
N LEU A 53 17.02 6.98 15.66
CA LEU A 53 18.07 7.70 14.94
C LEU A 53 18.00 9.20 15.24
N LYS A 54 16.81 9.80 15.17
CA LYS A 54 16.60 11.22 15.46
C LYS A 54 17.04 11.61 16.87
N THR A 55 16.83 10.73 17.85
CA THR A 55 17.22 10.98 19.25
C THR A 55 18.74 10.89 19.46
N ARG A 56 19.45 10.07 18.67
CA ARG A 56 20.91 9.88 18.79
C ARG A 56 21.71 11.03 18.18
N GLU A 57 21.19 11.68 17.15
CA GLU A 57 21.85 12.78 16.44
C GLU A 57 21.52 14.16 17.04
N ALA A 58 21.61 14.23 18.38
CA ALA A 58 21.29 15.42 19.17
C ALA A 58 22.27 16.60 18.96
N GLU A 59 23.31 16.45 18.12
CA GLU A 59 24.28 17.50 17.83
C GLU A 59 23.66 18.67 17.04
N PRO A 60 23.93 19.93 17.40
CA PRO A 60 23.32 21.12 16.78
C PRO A 60 23.60 21.32 15.28
N GLY A 61 24.55 20.58 14.68
CA GLY A 61 25.01 20.75 13.29
C GLY A 61 24.17 20.01 12.22
N ASP A 62 23.36 19.03 12.60
CA ASP A 62 22.76 18.07 11.64
C ASP A 62 21.33 18.42 11.21
N MET A 63 20.98 19.71 11.19
CA MET A 63 19.62 20.18 10.83
C MET A 63 19.11 19.64 9.48
N PRO A 64 19.91 19.60 8.40
CA PRO A 64 19.46 19.01 7.13
C PRO A 64 19.04 17.55 7.27
N TRP A 65 19.77 16.76 8.04
CA TRP A 65 19.44 15.35 8.26
C TRP A 65 18.25 15.15 9.19
N ARG A 66 18.09 16.01 10.21
CA ARG A 66 16.88 16.03 11.05
C ARG A 66 15.62 16.24 10.22
N LEU A 67 15.64 17.15 9.25
CA LEU A 67 14.51 17.37 8.34
C LEU A 67 14.20 16.14 7.48
N VAL A 68 15.22 15.38 7.07
CA VAL A 68 15.03 14.10 6.36
C VAL A 68 14.35 13.07 7.27
N LEU A 69 14.82 12.91 8.52
CA LEU A 69 14.20 12.01 9.49
C LEU A 69 12.77 12.43 9.84
N ASP A 70 12.50 13.72 10.00
CA ASP A 70 11.15 14.24 10.23
C ASP A 70 10.22 13.90 9.07
N ALA A 71 10.67 14.09 7.83
CA ALA A 71 9.90 13.70 6.66
C ALA A 71 9.60 12.19 6.66
N MET A 72 10.58 11.34 6.96
CA MET A 72 10.40 9.88 7.04
C MET A 72 9.41 9.46 8.14
N ILE A 73 9.49 10.10 9.31
CA ILE A 73 8.55 9.89 10.43
C ILE A 73 7.13 10.28 9.99
N PHE A 74 6.95 11.47 9.40
CA PHE A 74 5.64 11.91 8.96
C PHE A 74 5.05 11.02 7.85
N GLN A 75 5.88 10.50 6.94
CA GLN A 75 5.40 9.52 5.95
C GLN A 75 4.94 8.23 6.64
N ALA A 76 5.71 7.69 7.58
CA ALA A 76 5.32 6.46 8.31
C ALA A 76 4.02 6.64 9.11
N GLU A 77 3.84 7.78 9.78
CA GLU A 77 2.59 8.10 10.48
C GLU A 77 1.40 8.27 9.54
N ALA A 78 1.61 8.92 8.38
CA ALA A 78 0.57 9.06 7.37
C ALA A 78 0.16 7.69 6.81
N GLU A 79 1.11 6.79 6.58
CA GLU A 79 0.86 5.43 6.14
C GLU A 79 0.07 4.63 7.19
N ILE A 80 0.45 4.69 8.48
CA ILE A 80 -0.31 4.04 9.57
C ILE A 80 -1.76 4.54 9.60
N ARG A 81 -1.97 5.86 9.56
CA ARG A 81 -3.32 6.46 9.55
C ARG A 81 -4.12 6.03 8.32
N TRP A 82 -3.47 5.90 7.17
CA TRP A 82 -4.11 5.41 5.96
C TRP A 82 -4.47 3.92 6.07
N LEU A 83 -3.62 3.08 6.65
CA LEU A 83 -3.92 1.67 6.92
C LEU A 83 -5.11 1.52 7.90
N ASP A 84 -5.20 2.34 8.95
CA ASP A 84 -6.36 2.40 9.85
C ASP A 84 -7.66 2.70 9.09
N HIS A 85 -7.59 3.65 8.16
CA HIS A 85 -8.72 3.97 7.29
C HIS A 85 -9.09 2.80 6.37
N CYS A 86 -8.10 2.09 5.80
CA CYS A 86 -8.34 0.90 5.00
C CYS A 86 -9.02 -0.20 5.81
N GLU A 87 -8.57 -0.50 7.03
CA GLU A 87 -9.22 -1.49 7.90
C GLU A 87 -10.68 -1.13 8.19
N THR A 88 -10.93 0.14 8.53
CA THR A 88 -12.29 0.63 8.78
C THR A 88 -13.19 0.49 7.55
N SER A 89 -12.63 0.71 6.36
CA SER A 89 -13.34 0.57 5.09
C SER A 89 -13.61 -0.90 4.76
N LEU A 90 -12.63 -1.78 5.02
CA LEU A 90 -12.73 -3.23 4.81
C LEU A 90 -13.79 -3.90 5.71
N VAL A 91 -13.99 -3.39 6.93
CA VAL A 91 -15.07 -3.88 7.82
C VAL A 91 -16.46 -3.63 7.19
N ARG A 92 -16.60 -2.56 6.42
CA ARG A 92 -17.86 -2.18 5.76
C ARG A 92 -18.00 -2.75 4.34
N TYR A 93 -16.93 -3.33 3.81
CA TYR A 93 -16.88 -3.79 2.43
C TYR A 93 -17.47 -5.20 2.29
N THR A 94 -18.50 -5.31 1.46
CA THR A 94 -19.03 -6.59 0.99
C THR A 94 -18.48 -6.85 -0.41
N PRO A 95 -17.65 -7.89 -0.62
CA PRO A 95 -17.16 -8.21 -1.95
C PRO A 95 -18.32 -8.52 -2.91
N PRO A 96 -18.28 -8.05 -4.17
CA PRO A 96 -19.23 -8.50 -5.17
C PRO A 96 -19.12 -10.02 -5.34
N PRO A 97 -20.23 -10.72 -5.66
CA PRO A 97 -20.18 -12.15 -5.90
C PRO A 97 -19.15 -12.47 -6.98
N ALA A 98 -18.34 -13.51 -6.75
CA ALA A 98 -17.35 -13.95 -7.71
C ALA A 98 -18.05 -14.22 -9.05
N LYS A 99 -17.53 -13.64 -10.14
CA LYS A 99 -18.08 -13.88 -11.48
C LYS A 99 -17.91 -15.38 -11.76
N ALA A 100 -19.02 -16.08 -11.99
CA ALA A 100 -18.97 -17.50 -12.36
C ALA A 100 -18.07 -17.66 -13.60
N PRO A 101 -17.23 -18.69 -13.66
CA PRO A 101 -16.46 -18.97 -14.86
C PRO A 101 -17.44 -19.11 -16.04
N ASP A 102 -17.10 -18.47 -17.16
CA ASP A 102 -17.87 -18.60 -18.40
C ASP A 102 -18.00 -20.11 -18.70
N PRO A 103 -19.22 -20.64 -18.95
CA PRO A 103 -19.35 -22.05 -19.29
C PRO A 103 -18.48 -22.31 -20.52
N ALA A 104 -17.54 -23.26 -20.38
CA ALA A 104 -16.66 -23.65 -21.46
C ALA A 104 -17.49 -23.94 -22.72
N PRO A 105 -17.06 -23.49 -23.92
CA PRO A 105 -17.75 -23.84 -25.15
C PRO A 105 -17.77 -25.36 -25.27
N TYR A 106 -18.94 -25.99 -25.17
CA TYR A 106 -19.09 -27.41 -25.45
C TYR A 106 -18.67 -27.64 -26.90
N GLU A 107 -17.59 -28.40 -27.10
CA GLU A 107 -17.19 -28.91 -28.41
C GLU A 107 -18.30 -29.79 -28.97
N GLN A 108 -19.10 -29.23 -29.88
CA GLN A 108 -19.97 -29.98 -30.78
C GLN A 108 -19.11 -30.66 -31.85
N GLN A 109 -18.46 -31.76 -31.50
CA GLN A 109 -17.79 -32.70 -32.41
C GLN A 109 -17.94 -34.09 -31.75
N GLN A 110 -18.63 -35.10 -32.27
CA GLN A 110 -19.09 -35.46 -33.60
C GLN A 110 -20.37 -36.29 -33.45
N GLU A 111 -21.50 -35.78 -33.94
CA GLU A 111 -22.60 -36.63 -34.40
C GLU A 111 -22.48 -36.68 -35.93
N VAL A 112 -21.54 -37.49 -36.44
CA VAL A 112 -21.60 -37.97 -37.83
C VAL A 112 -21.94 -39.45 -37.75
N LYS A 113 -23.25 -39.70 -37.70
CA LYS A 113 -23.84 -41.02 -37.85
C LYS A 113 -24.39 -41.16 -39.27
N SER A 114 -23.68 -41.91 -40.12
CA SER A 114 -24.20 -42.89 -41.10
C SER A 114 -23.09 -43.32 -42.05
#